data_AF-A0A543NFM6-F1
#
_entry.id   AF-A0A543NFM6-F1
#
_cell.length_a   1.000
_cell.length_b   1.000
_cell.length_c   1.000
_cell.angle_alpha   90.00
_cell.angle_beta   90.00
_cell.angle_gamma   90.00
#
_symmetry.space_group_name_H-M   'P 1'
#
loop_
_entity.id
_entity.type
_entity.pdbx_description
1 polymer ?
#
loop_
_entity_poly.entity_id
_entity_poly.type
_entity_poly.pdbx_seq_one_letter_code
_entity_poly.pdbx_strand_id
1 'polypeptide(L)'
;MARSSPPPLEVEVGREVARVAKELRAVDKKLPTKFRAELRKAGKSGADRVKSEVKSLPVKGVSGGTSAHPHKRRQLRRRVARGVRVRASTKQGMRIVTAMPEAEQSVIPRGLDSATRHRGGGWRHPVFGNRDVWVDQTGGSWFLEPLGEMQPDVQANVRRVLDDAAEQVAAAGGSQ
;
A
#
# COMPACT_ATOMS: atom_id res chain seq x y z
N MET A 1 -10.13 -27.27 -13.48
CA MET A 1 -11.04 -26.25 -12.93
C MET A 1 -10.24 -25.05 -12.48
N ALA A 2 -10.29 -23.96 -13.26
CA ALA A 2 -9.59 -22.71 -12.98
C ALA A 2 -10.17 -22.03 -11.74
N ARG A 3 -9.34 -21.56 -10.81
CA ARG A 3 -9.76 -20.68 -9.71
C ARG A 3 -9.07 -19.33 -9.89
N SER A 4 -9.88 -18.32 -10.18
CA SER A 4 -9.42 -16.98 -10.53
C SER A 4 -8.73 -16.32 -9.33
N SER A 5 -7.66 -15.59 -9.62
CA SER A 5 -7.08 -14.61 -8.70
C SER A 5 -8.16 -13.68 -8.16
N PRO A 6 -8.07 -13.21 -6.91
CA PRO A 6 -8.87 -12.06 -6.51
C PRO A 6 -8.52 -10.91 -7.46
N PRO A 7 -9.52 -10.28 -8.11
CA PRO A 7 -9.22 -9.21 -9.05
C PRO A 7 -8.52 -8.08 -8.28
N PRO A 8 -7.46 -7.48 -8.84
CA PRO A 8 -7.10 -6.14 -8.38
C PRO A 8 -8.37 -5.30 -8.55
N LEU A 9 -8.70 -4.53 -7.52
CA LEU A 9 -9.76 -3.54 -7.61
C LEU A 9 -9.35 -2.49 -8.66
N GLU A 10 -9.66 -2.79 -9.92
CA GLU A 10 -9.53 -1.90 -11.06
C GLU A 10 -10.71 -0.94 -11.02
N VAL A 11 -10.49 0.19 -10.37
CA VAL A 11 -10.95 1.41 -11.01
C VAL A 11 -9.95 1.68 -12.13
N GLU A 12 -10.39 1.84 -13.38
CA GLU A 12 -9.55 2.16 -14.56
C GLU A 12 -8.87 3.55 -14.47
N VAL A 13 -8.51 4.00 -13.27
CA VAL A 13 -7.71 5.21 -12.98
C VAL A 13 -6.43 5.24 -13.80
N GLY A 14 -5.86 4.08 -14.17
CA GLY A 14 -4.60 4.01 -14.92
C GLY A 14 -4.64 4.70 -16.29
N ARG A 15 -5.68 4.43 -17.10
CA ARG A 15 -5.79 4.97 -18.47
C ARG A 15 -6.18 6.44 -18.46
N GLU A 16 -7.14 6.80 -17.62
CA GLU A 16 -7.60 8.18 -17.45
C GLU A 16 -6.49 9.09 -16.92
N VAL A 17 -5.74 8.65 -15.91
CA VAL A 17 -4.58 9.39 -15.38
C VAL A 17 -3.53 9.64 -16.46
N ALA A 18 -3.30 8.67 -17.36
CA ALA A 18 -2.34 8.85 -18.45
C ALA A 18 -2.81 9.86 -19.49
N ARG A 19 -4.10 9.84 -19.83
CA ARG A 19 -4.71 10.81 -20.73
C ARG A 19 -4.66 12.22 -20.14
N VAL A 20 -5.19 12.41 -18.93
CA VAL A 20 -5.20 13.71 -18.24
C VAL A 20 -3.78 14.26 -18.08
N ALA A 21 -2.82 13.42 -17.70
CA ALA A 21 -1.43 13.85 -17.58
C ALA A 21 -0.81 14.28 -18.93
N LYS A 22 -1.23 13.68 -20.05
CA LYS A 22 -0.79 14.08 -21.39
C LYS A 22 -1.38 15.44 -21.76
N GLU A 23 -2.67 15.64 -21.52
CA GLU A 23 -3.37 16.90 -21.77
C GLU A 23 -2.81 18.04 -20.90
N LEU A 24 -2.63 17.81 -19.60
CA LEU A 24 -1.97 18.76 -18.70
C LEU A 24 -0.55 19.13 -19.16
N ARG A 25 0.20 18.17 -19.72
CA ARG A 25 1.55 18.43 -20.23
C ARG A 25 1.55 19.33 -21.47
N ALA A 26 0.49 19.25 -22.29
CA ALA A 26 0.33 20.10 -23.46
C ALA A 26 0.07 21.56 -23.04
N VAL A 27 -0.65 21.77 -21.94
CA VAL A 27 -0.89 23.09 -21.34
C VAL A 27 0.37 23.64 -20.67
N ASP A 28 0.93 22.92 -19.70
CA ASP A 28 2.18 23.31 -19.01
C ASP A 28 2.96 22.07 -18.56
N LYS A 29 4.26 22.07 -18.89
CA LYS A 29 5.22 21.01 -18.54
C LYS A 29 5.31 20.72 -17.03
N LYS A 30 4.93 21.67 -16.17
CA LYS A 30 4.95 21.55 -14.70
C LYS A 30 3.69 20.89 -14.12
N LEU A 31 2.54 20.97 -14.81
CA LEU A 31 1.26 20.46 -14.32
C LEU A 31 1.25 18.95 -14.05
N PRO A 32 1.87 18.08 -14.87
CA PRO A 32 1.95 16.64 -14.57
C PRO A 32 2.65 16.35 -13.24
N THR A 33 3.61 17.18 -12.83
CA THR A 33 4.30 17.00 -11.54
C THR A 33 3.39 17.36 -10.37
N LYS A 34 2.62 18.46 -10.49
CA LYS A 34 1.60 18.85 -9.50
C LYS A 34 0.51 17.79 -9.39
N PHE A 35 -0.01 17.33 -10.53
CA PHE A 35 -1.01 16.26 -10.59
C PHE A 35 -0.54 14.97 -9.90
N ARG A 36 0.71 14.55 -10.11
CA ARG A 36 1.29 13.41 -9.35
C ARG A 36 1.34 13.66 -7.85
N ALA A 37 1.59 14.90 -7.41
CA ALA A 37 1.62 15.23 -6.00
C ALA A 37 0.22 15.15 -5.38
N GLU A 38 -0.80 15.65 -6.08
CA GLU A 38 -2.20 15.54 -5.65
C GLU A 38 -2.69 14.09 -5.62
N LEU A 39 -2.32 13.27 -6.60
CA LEU A 39 -2.58 11.82 -6.54
C LEU A 39 -1.95 11.17 -5.29
N ARG A 40 -0.72 11.55 -4.91
CA ARG A 40 -0.11 11.03 -3.67
C ARG A 40 -0.87 11.47 -2.42
N LYS A 41 -1.38 12.70 -2.42
CA LYS A 41 -2.18 13.26 -1.32
C LYS A 41 -3.52 12.55 -1.20
N ALA A 42 -4.18 12.25 -2.32
CA ALA A 42 -5.45 11.52 -2.37
C ALA A 42 -5.37 10.13 -1.71
N GLY A 43 -4.27 9.41 -1.91
CA GLY A 43 -4.03 8.10 -1.29
C GLY A 43 -3.44 8.13 0.13
N LYS A 44 -3.17 9.32 0.69
CA LYS A 44 -2.49 9.45 1.98
C LYS A 44 -3.29 8.85 3.13
N SER A 45 -4.60 9.09 3.16
CA SER A 45 -5.51 8.58 4.20
C SER A 45 -5.48 7.05 4.27
N GLY A 46 -5.57 6.38 3.12
CA GLY A 46 -5.45 4.92 3.04
C GLY A 46 -4.09 4.40 3.52
N ALA A 47 -3.00 5.06 3.13
CA ALA A 47 -1.67 4.68 3.61
C ALA A 47 -1.51 4.87 5.12
N ASP A 48 -2.08 5.93 5.70
CA ASP A 48 -2.00 6.22 7.12
C ASP A 48 -2.91 5.29 7.96
N ARG A 49 -4.06 4.87 7.42
CA ARG A 49 -4.89 3.79 7.98
C ARG A 49 -4.08 2.50 8.10
N VAL A 50 -3.49 2.04 7.01
CA VAL A 50 -2.65 0.82 6.97
C VAL A 50 -1.46 0.92 7.93
N LYS A 51 -0.78 2.07 8.00
CA LYS A 51 0.30 2.29 8.98
C LYS A 51 -0.17 2.22 10.42
N SER A 52 -1.41 2.56 10.69
CA SER A 52 -1.98 2.48 12.03
C SER A 52 -2.33 1.04 12.38
N GLU A 53 -2.92 0.31 11.43
CA GLU A 53 -3.28 -1.10 11.61
C GLU A 53 -2.07 -2.01 11.79
N VAL A 54 -1.02 -1.83 10.99
CA VAL A 54 0.19 -2.64 11.19
C VAL A 54 0.84 -2.38 12.55
N LYS A 55 0.62 -1.21 13.18
CA LYS A 55 1.15 -0.91 14.50
C LYS A 55 0.27 -1.48 15.62
N SER A 56 -1.05 -1.56 15.41
CA SER A 56 -2.04 -2.07 16.35
C SER A 56 -2.02 -3.59 16.48
N LEU A 57 -1.47 -4.30 15.49
CA LEU A 57 -1.39 -5.77 15.51
C LEU A 57 -0.92 -6.29 16.89
N PRO A 58 -1.71 -7.20 17.52
CA PRO A 58 -1.37 -7.75 18.82
C PRO A 58 -0.15 -8.66 18.66
N VAL A 59 0.86 -8.49 19.53
CA VAL A 59 2.06 -9.33 19.50
C VAL A 59 2.36 -9.85 20.88
N LYS A 60 2.29 -11.17 21.01
CA LYS A 60 2.81 -11.93 22.16
C LYS A 60 4.31 -12.10 21.96
N GLY A 61 5.09 -11.10 22.37
CA GLY A 61 6.55 -11.15 22.31
C GLY A 61 7.15 -10.70 23.64
N VAL A 62 8.22 -11.35 24.08
CA VAL A 62 9.00 -10.89 25.24
C VAL A 62 10.07 -9.91 24.74
N SER A 63 10.43 -8.91 25.53
CA SER A 63 11.65 -8.15 25.24
C SER A 63 12.83 -9.12 25.37
N GLY A 64 13.75 -9.12 24.42
CA GLY A 64 14.87 -10.06 24.38
C GLY A 64 15.96 -9.62 23.42
N GLY A 65 16.85 -10.53 23.02
CA GLY A 65 17.97 -10.26 22.13
C GLY A 65 19.29 -10.11 22.88
N THR A 66 20.39 -10.10 22.14
CA THR A 66 21.73 -9.91 22.71
C THR A 66 21.99 -8.44 23.00
N SER A 67 22.98 -8.13 23.83
CA SER A 67 23.44 -6.75 24.07
C SER A 67 23.76 -6.01 22.74
N ALA A 68 24.30 -6.74 21.76
CA ALA A 68 24.59 -6.24 20.42
C ALA A 68 23.32 -6.05 19.55
N HIS A 69 22.27 -6.85 19.75
CA HIS A 69 21.05 -6.84 18.93
C HIS A 69 19.78 -6.92 19.79
N PRO A 70 19.42 -5.84 20.51
CA PRO A 70 18.24 -5.85 21.38
C PRO A 70 16.95 -5.90 20.54
N HIS A 71 16.15 -6.95 20.75
CA HIS A 71 14.81 -7.09 20.19
C HIS A 71 13.81 -6.25 20.99
N LYS A 72 13.35 -5.14 20.38
CA LYS A 72 12.29 -4.30 20.95
C LYS A 72 10.92 -4.83 20.51
N ARG A 73 9.96 -4.95 21.44
CA ARG A 73 8.56 -5.42 21.25
C ARG A 73 7.77 -4.84 20.05
N ARG A 74 8.24 -3.74 19.45
CA ARG A 74 7.57 -3.01 18.35
C ARG A 74 8.46 -2.80 17.11
N GLN A 75 9.67 -3.37 17.07
CA GLN A 75 10.65 -3.04 16.03
C GLN A 75 10.17 -3.44 14.63
N LEU A 76 9.64 -4.66 14.45
CA LEU A 76 9.20 -5.14 13.15
C LEU A 76 8.02 -4.35 12.60
N ARG A 77 6.96 -4.16 13.39
CA ARG A 77 5.76 -3.40 12.99
C ARG A 77 6.10 -1.96 12.59
N ARG A 78 7.03 -1.32 13.30
CA ARG A 78 7.53 0.02 12.95
C ARG A 78 8.31 0.02 11.62
N ARG A 79 9.11 -1.02 11.36
CA ARG A 79 9.81 -1.18 10.07
C ARG A 79 8.81 -1.36 8.93
N VAL A 80 7.82 -2.23 9.09
CA VAL A 80 6.77 -2.47 8.09
C VAL A 80 5.93 -1.20 7.86
N ALA A 81 5.51 -0.51 8.92
CA ALA A 81 4.79 0.77 8.81
C ALA A 81 5.58 1.83 8.02
N ARG A 82 6.89 1.93 8.25
CA ARG A 82 7.78 2.83 7.49
C ARG A 82 7.88 2.43 6.01
N GLY A 83 7.68 1.15 5.73
CA GLY A 83 7.61 0.57 4.40
C GLY A 83 6.35 0.91 3.61
N VAL A 84 5.26 1.31 4.27
CA VAL A 84 3.99 1.66 3.63
C VAL A 84 4.08 3.02 2.95
N ARG A 85 3.86 3.07 1.65
CA ARG A 85 4.03 4.28 0.82
C ARG A 85 2.98 4.37 -0.28
N VAL A 86 2.59 5.60 -0.62
CA VAL A 86 1.80 5.88 -1.83
C VAL A 86 2.76 6.06 -3.01
N ARG A 87 2.60 5.26 -4.05
CA ARG A 87 3.27 5.42 -5.35
C ARG A 87 2.26 6.00 -6.34
N ALA A 88 2.57 7.18 -6.87
CA ALA A 88 1.80 7.78 -7.95
C ALA A 88 2.65 7.91 -9.20
N SER A 89 2.05 7.61 -10.34
CA SER A 89 2.65 7.63 -11.66
C SER A 89 1.62 8.16 -12.65
N THR A 90 2.06 9.02 -13.57
CA THR A 90 1.20 9.47 -14.67
C THR A 90 0.93 8.39 -15.70
N LYS A 91 1.60 7.23 -15.64
CA LYS A 91 1.34 6.12 -16.57
C LYS A 91 0.52 5.00 -15.93
N GLN A 92 0.68 4.80 -14.62
CA GLN A 92 0.19 3.63 -13.90
C GLN A 92 -0.84 3.99 -12.82
N GLY A 93 -1.22 5.27 -12.70
CA GLY A 93 -2.11 5.74 -11.67
C GLY A 93 -1.45 5.78 -10.29
N MET A 94 -2.24 5.48 -9.27
CA MET A 94 -1.82 5.48 -7.87
C MET A 94 -1.94 4.08 -7.27
N ARG A 95 -0.96 3.67 -6.46
CA ARG A 95 -0.96 2.41 -5.70
C ARG A 95 -0.42 2.65 -4.30
N ILE A 96 -0.99 2.00 -3.30
CA ILE A 96 -0.41 1.91 -1.96
C ILE A 96 0.41 0.62 -1.91
N VAL A 97 1.66 0.71 -1.50
CA VAL A 97 2.61 -0.41 -1.51
C VAL A 97 3.34 -0.53 -0.18
N THR A 98 3.88 -1.71 0.06
CA THR A 98 4.78 -2.00 1.18
C THR A 98 6.16 -2.34 0.66
N ALA A 99 7.20 -1.79 1.27
CA ALA A 99 8.59 -2.11 0.96
C ALA A 99 9.38 -2.35 2.26
N MET A 100 10.24 -3.37 2.26
CA MET A 100 11.19 -3.59 3.36
C MET A 100 12.58 -3.08 2.96
N PRO A 101 13.41 -2.64 3.92
CA PRO A 101 14.77 -2.16 3.62
C PRO A 101 15.67 -3.25 3.04
N GLU A 102 15.50 -4.48 3.51
CA GLU A 102 16.32 -5.64 3.14
C GLU A 102 15.52 -6.54 2.19
N ALA A 103 16.15 -6.98 1.09
CA ALA A 103 15.49 -7.79 0.05
C ALA A 103 14.98 -9.13 0.60
N GLU A 104 15.76 -9.75 1.48
CA GLU A 104 15.42 -10.99 2.20
C GLU A 104 14.16 -10.83 3.07
N GLN A 105 13.88 -9.62 3.54
CA GLN A 105 12.72 -9.30 4.36
C GLN A 105 11.49 -8.91 3.54
N SER A 106 11.59 -8.82 2.20
CA SER A 106 10.52 -8.31 1.33
C SER A 106 9.20 -9.07 1.42
N VAL A 107 9.24 -10.36 1.80
CA VAL A 107 8.05 -11.21 1.98
C VAL A 107 7.33 -10.98 3.32
N ILE A 108 8.01 -10.39 4.31
CA ILE A 108 7.48 -10.25 5.68
C ILE A 108 6.13 -9.52 5.73
N PRO A 109 5.93 -8.36 5.05
CA PRO A 109 4.64 -7.68 5.07
C PRO A 109 3.49 -8.59 4.61
N ARG A 110 3.72 -9.38 3.55
CA ARG A 110 2.71 -10.30 3.01
C ARG A 110 2.33 -11.39 4.00
N GLY A 111 3.30 -11.89 4.77
CA GLY A 111 3.04 -12.92 5.76
C GLY A 111 2.47 -12.41 7.09
N LEU A 112 2.72 -11.16 7.43
CA LEU A 112 1.99 -10.49 8.53
C LEU A 112 0.53 -10.25 8.19
N ASP A 113 0.21 -10.09 6.90
CA ASP A 113 -1.14 -9.91 6.36
C ASP A 113 -1.74 -11.27 5.96
N SER A 114 -1.90 -12.16 6.94
CA SER A 114 -2.18 -13.58 6.71
C SER A 114 -3.45 -14.10 7.36
N ALA A 115 -4.31 -13.24 7.91
CA ALA A 115 -5.59 -13.65 8.49
C ALA A 115 -6.45 -14.53 7.54
N THR A 116 -6.24 -14.45 6.22
CA THR A 116 -7.08 -15.11 5.21
C THR A 116 -6.35 -16.05 4.24
N ARG A 117 -5.02 -16.22 4.31
CA ARG A 117 -4.24 -16.88 3.23
C ARG A 117 -4.11 -18.40 3.31
N HIS A 118 -4.27 -19.00 4.48
CA HIS A 118 -4.21 -20.45 4.69
C HIS A 118 -5.46 -20.88 5.47
N ARG A 119 -5.91 -22.14 5.37
CA ARG A 119 -7.07 -22.67 6.12
C ARG A 119 -6.83 -22.49 7.64
N GLY A 120 -7.21 -21.34 8.20
CA GLY A 120 -6.94 -20.96 9.61
C GLY A 120 -6.17 -19.64 9.82
N GLY A 121 -5.64 -19.01 8.76
CA GLY A 121 -4.87 -17.77 8.84
C GLY A 121 -3.45 -17.97 9.40
N GLY A 122 -2.43 -17.28 8.89
CA GLY A 122 -1.05 -17.38 9.36
C GLY A 122 -0.03 -17.99 8.38
N TRP A 123 1.25 -17.95 8.73
CA TRP A 123 2.31 -18.75 8.08
C TRP A 123 2.78 -19.86 9.01
N ARG A 124 3.38 -20.91 8.45
CA ARG A 124 4.06 -21.96 9.22
C ARG A 124 5.56 -21.84 9.00
N HIS A 125 6.36 -21.84 10.07
CA HIS A 125 7.82 -21.76 9.95
C HIS A 125 8.52 -22.71 10.94
N PRO A 126 9.74 -23.19 10.60
CA PRO A 126 10.56 -23.96 11.53
C PRO A 126 10.99 -23.10 12.73
N VAL A 127 11.02 -23.69 13.92
CA VAL A 127 11.54 -23.04 15.13
C VAL A 127 13.06 -22.97 15.04
N PHE A 128 13.61 -21.76 14.89
CA PHE A 128 15.06 -21.52 14.74
C PHE A 128 15.74 -22.38 13.65
N GLY A 129 15.03 -22.69 12.56
CA GLY A 129 15.56 -23.49 11.46
C GLY A 129 15.49 -25.01 11.66
N ASN A 130 14.98 -25.49 12.80
CA ASN A 130 14.68 -26.90 13.01
C ASN A 130 13.49 -27.32 12.13
N ARG A 131 13.75 -28.17 11.13
CA ARG A 131 12.74 -28.63 10.15
C ARG A 131 11.79 -29.69 10.70
N ASP A 132 12.05 -30.21 11.90
CA ASP A 132 11.18 -31.18 12.57
C ASP A 132 10.17 -30.49 13.48
N VAL A 133 10.46 -29.25 13.92
CA VAL A 133 9.59 -28.46 14.80
C VAL A 133 9.07 -27.24 14.06
N TRP A 134 7.79 -27.28 13.72
CA TRP A 134 7.11 -26.18 13.03
C TRP A 134 6.11 -25.50 13.95
N VAL A 135 6.04 -24.18 13.84
CA VAL A 135 5.02 -23.37 14.53
C VAL A 135 4.21 -22.57 13.53
N ASP A 136 2.91 -22.45 13.85
CA ASP A 136 1.99 -21.57 13.13
C ASP A 136 2.01 -20.18 13.78
N GLN A 137 2.23 -19.16 12.96
CA GLN A 137 2.13 -17.77 13.37
C GLN A 137 0.99 -17.11 12.60
N THR A 138 -0.12 -16.90 13.30
CA THR A 138 -1.28 -16.18 12.78
C THR A 138 -0.98 -14.68 12.71
N GLY A 139 -0.99 -14.12 11.49
CA GLY A 139 -1.01 -12.67 11.29
C GLY A 139 -2.42 -12.10 11.42
N GLY A 140 -2.52 -10.78 11.53
CA GLY A 140 -3.80 -10.08 11.38
C GLY A 140 -4.05 -9.67 9.94
N SER A 141 -5.14 -8.95 9.72
CA SER A 141 -5.44 -8.28 8.46
C SER A 141 -5.15 -6.80 8.64
N TRP A 142 -4.01 -6.34 8.13
CA TRP A 142 -3.54 -4.98 8.39
C TRP A 142 -3.31 -4.19 7.12
N PHE A 143 -3.18 -4.88 5.98
CA PHE A 143 -2.94 -4.27 4.68
C PHE A 143 -4.16 -4.36 3.78
N LEU A 144 -4.60 -5.58 3.43
CA LEU A 144 -5.64 -5.75 2.41
C LEU A 144 -7.03 -5.32 2.89
N GLU A 145 -7.47 -5.73 4.07
CA GLU A 145 -8.79 -5.39 4.58
C GLU A 145 -8.93 -3.89 4.91
N PRO A 146 -8.00 -3.24 5.62
CA PRO A 146 -8.12 -1.79 5.86
C PRO A 146 -8.08 -0.97 4.56
N LEU A 147 -7.39 -1.46 3.51
CA LEU A 147 -7.45 -0.82 2.20
C LEU A 147 -8.77 -1.07 1.47
N GLY A 148 -9.37 -2.25 1.64
CA GLY A 148 -10.71 -2.55 1.13
C GLY A 148 -11.76 -1.63 1.76
N GLU A 149 -11.69 -1.43 3.09
CA GLU A 149 -12.56 -0.51 3.81
C GLU A 149 -12.39 0.95 3.35
N MET A 150 -11.15 1.42 3.23
CA MET A 150 -10.83 2.80 2.81
C MET A 150 -11.02 3.03 1.30
N GLN A 151 -11.33 1.98 0.55
CA GLN A 151 -11.32 2.05 -0.90
C GLN A 151 -12.29 3.11 -1.45
N PRO A 152 -13.55 3.22 -0.99
CA PRO A 152 -14.49 4.22 -1.50
C PRO A 152 -13.98 5.65 -1.31
N ASP A 153 -13.42 5.96 -0.13
CA ASP A 153 -12.87 7.28 0.19
C ASP A 153 -11.67 7.62 -0.69
N VAL A 154 -10.76 6.66 -0.86
CA VAL A 154 -9.57 6.83 -1.71
C VAL A 154 -9.98 7.04 -3.17
N GLN A 155 -10.98 6.30 -3.66
CA GLN A 155 -11.51 6.51 -5.01
C GLN A 155 -12.14 7.89 -5.17
N ALA A 156 -12.96 8.33 -4.19
CA ALA A 156 -13.58 9.65 -4.22
C ALA A 156 -12.53 10.77 -4.24
N ASN A 157 -11.43 10.62 -3.48
CA ASN A 157 -10.33 11.58 -3.51
C ASN A 157 -9.63 11.61 -4.87
N VAL A 158 -9.40 10.45 -5.50
CA VAL A 158 -8.76 10.38 -6.82
C VAL A 158 -9.65 10.99 -7.90
N ARG A 159 -10.96 10.74 -7.87
CA ARG A 159 -11.93 11.35 -8.81
C ARG A 159 -11.88 12.88 -8.73
N ARG A 160 -11.93 13.44 -7.53
CA ARG A 160 -11.78 14.91 -7.35
C ARG A 160 -10.50 15.46 -7.95
N VAL A 161 -9.37 14.77 -7.79
CA VAL A 161 -8.10 15.19 -8.39
C VAL A 161 -8.12 15.11 -9.93
N LEU A 162 -8.88 14.18 -10.51
CA LEU A 162 -9.09 14.09 -11.95
C LEU A 162 -10.01 15.21 -12.45
N ASP A 163 -11.07 15.50 -11.72
CA ASP A 163 -12.02 16.57 -12.04
C ASP A 163 -11.31 17.94 -12.01
N ASP A 164 -10.57 18.24 -10.93
CA ASP A 164 -9.76 19.46 -10.79
C ASP A 164 -8.75 19.61 -11.94
N ALA A 165 -8.17 18.50 -12.40
CA ALA A 165 -7.24 18.49 -13.51
C ALA A 165 -7.92 18.70 -14.86
N ALA A 166 -9.12 18.15 -15.06
CA ALA A 166 -9.92 18.36 -16.26
C ALA A 166 -10.37 19.83 -16.37
N GLU A 167 -10.79 20.44 -15.27
CA GLU A 167 -11.11 21.88 -15.22
C GLU A 167 -9.91 22.75 -15.59
N GLN A 168 -8.70 22.42 -15.10
CA GLN A 168 -7.48 23.13 -15.48
C GLN A 168 -7.16 23.02 -16.98
N VAL A 169 -7.41 21.86 -17.59
CA VAL A 169 -7.25 21.69 -19.04
C VAL A 169 -8.29 22.52 -19.81
N ALA A 170 -9.55 22.49 -19.38
CA ALA A 170 -10.64 23.23 -20.02
C ALA A 170 -10.42 24.75 -19.95
N ALA A 171 -10.03 25.28 -18.79
CA ALA A 171 -9.76 26.70 -18.60
C ALA A 171 -8.60 27.20 -19.48
N ALA A 172 -7.57 26.37 -19.69
CA ALA A 172 -6.45 26.71 -20.58
C ALA A 172 -6.81 26.61 -22.07
N GLY A 173 -7.71 25.70 -22.46
CA GLY A 173 -8.18 25.53 -23.83
C GLY A 173 -9.20 26.57 -24.31
N GLY A 174 -9.95 27.20 -23.39
CA GLY A 174 -10.91 28.27 -23.69
C GLY A 174 -10.30 29.65 -23.91
N SER A 175 -8.97 29.77 -23.96
CA SER A 175 -8.23 31.03 -24.16
C SER A 175 -7.63 31.15 -25.58
N GLN A 176 -8.16 30.40 -26.56
CA GLN A 176 -7.77 30.46 -27.97
C GLN A 176 -8.89 30.97 -28.86
#